data_AF-A0A0G0U6N0-F1
#
_entry.id   AF-A0A0G0U6N0-F1
#
_cell.length_a   1.000
_cell.length_b   1.000
_cell.length_c   1.000
_cell.angle_alpha   90.00
_cell.angle_beta   90.00
_cell.angle_gamma   90.00
#
_symmetry.space_group_name_H-M   'P 1'
#
loop_
_entity.id
_entity.type
_entity.pdbx_description
1 polymer ?
#
loop_
_entity_poly.entity_id
_entity_poly.type
_entity_poly.pdbx_seq_one_letter_code
_entity_poly.pdbx_strand_id
1 'polypeptide(L)'
;MKTYTFHVSGTHCASCKILIEDILNEQIGIQNTHVDLKSEIVSVETELDNSKHELAEMLNEKIKHNGYTLSVEKITKEDKNNGVIWQAIPIGLAFLVLFFILQKSGILNLGIGGTATPATSFIIGLIASVSSCLAIVGGLVLSLSATVSKDNISDKKNFVLFHVGRLVSFTILGGVLGLIGNAIGISFTFTAILGITASAVMILLGLNLVGVFAKNKIALSPAIFNFFRKIEHKTLTPLIIGFGTFFLPCGFTQSMQVAALSSGSFMSGLLIMFSFALGTLPILALLSFGSVSFAHSKHAPLFFKSAGIIVIGLGLFALLAGLAGLGIINPLFSI
;
A
#
# COMPACT_ATOMS: atom_id res chain seq x y z
N MET A 1 -33.49 18.20 27.00
CA MET A 1 -32.51 17.54 26.12
C MET A 1 -32.92 16.09 25.91
N LYS A 2 -32.88 15.62 24.66
CA LYS A 2 -33.12 14.22 24.31
C LYS A 2 -31.82 13.62 23.77
N THR A 3 -31.53 12.39 24.15
CA THR A 3 -30.40 11.62 23.62
C THR A 3 -30.93 10.61 22.61
N TYR A 4 -30.45 10.70 21.37
CA TYR A 4 -30.77 9.74 20.32
C TYR A 4 -29.57 8.86 20.00
N THR A 5 -29.84 7.58 19.82
CA THR A 5 -28.82 6.56 19.49
C THR A 5 -29.03 6.05 18.08
N PHE A 6 -27.97 6.13 17.27
CA PHE A 6 -27.93 5.71 15.88
C PHE A 6 -26.83 4.68 15.63
N HIS A 7 -26.95 3.92 14.56
CA HIS A 7 -25.92 3.03 14.06
C HIS A 7 -25.09 3.70 12.98
N VAL A 8 -23.76 3.58 13.07
CA VAL A 8 -22.83 4.10 12.07
C VAL A 8 -22.07 3.00 11.36
N SER A 9 -22.00 3.09 10.03
CA SER A 9 -21.23 2.21 9.16
C SER A 9 -20.10 2.97 8.45
N GLY A 10 -19.06 2.26 8.04
CA GLY A 10 -17.89 2.83 7.36
C GLY A 10 -16.78 3.33 8.30
N THR A 11 -16.87 3.03 9.59
CA THR A 11 -15.83 3.34 10.57
C THR A 11 -14.75 2.26 10.57
N HIS A 12 -13.50 2.66 10.30
CA HIS A 12 -12.37 1.73 10.15
C HIS A 12 -11.15 2.09 11.01
N CYS A 13 -11.15 3.26 11.66
CA CYS A 13 -10.05 3.71 12.51
C CYS A 13 -10.53 4.64 13.64
N ALA A 14 -9.65 4.89 14.61
CA ALA A 14 -9.90 5.83 15.70
C ALA A 14 -10.17 7.27 15.21
N SER A 15 -9.60 7.64 14.06
CA SER A 15 -9.83 8.95 13.45
C SER A 15 -11.24 9.11 12.89
N CYS A 16 -11.93 8.00 12.54
CA CYS A 16 -13.34 8.06 12.13
C CYS A 16 -14.21 8.62 13.25
N LYS A 17 -13.95 8.20 14.51
CA LYS A 17 -14.66 8.73 15.69
C LYS A 17 -14.52 10.24 15.77
N ILE A 18 -13.29 10.74 15.76
CA ILE A 18 -13.01 12.17 15.94
C ILE A 18 -13.69 12.97 14.82
N LEU A 19 -13.53 12.55 13.56
CA LEU A 19 -14.12 13.24 12.42
C LEU A 19 -15.66 13.28 12.47
N ILE A 20 -16.29 12.17 12.86
CA ILE A 20 -17.76 12.11 12.99
C ILE A 20 -18.23 13.00 14.14
N GLU A 21 -17.57 12.95 15.30
CA GLU A 21 -17.91 13.80 16.45
C GLU A 21 -17.79 15.29 16.09
N ASP A 22 -16.72 15.69 15.40
CA ASP A 22 -16.47 17.08 14.98
C ASP A 22 -17.57 17.59 14.03
N ILE A 23 -17.83 16.86 12.94
CA ILE A 23 -18.83 17.26 11.93
C ILE A 23 -20.23 17.37 12.54
N LEU A 24 -20.61 16.42 13.41
CA LEU A 24 -21.94 16.39 13.99
C LEU A 24 -22.12 17.46 15.09
N ASN A 25 -21.08 17.75 15.87
CA ASN A 25 -21.12 18.82 16.88
C ASN A 25 -21.14 20.23 16.27
N GLU A 26 -20.69 20.41 15.03
CA GLU A 26 -20.83 21.67 14.29
C GLU A 26 -22.27 21.94 13.81
N GLN A 27 -23.18 20.95 13.88
CA GLN A 27 -24.55 21.13 13.39
C GLN A 27 -25.42 21.90 14.39
N ILE A 28 -26.21 22.84 13.87
CA ILE A 28 -27.12 23.67 14.67
C ILE A 28 -28.12 22.77 15.41
N GLY A 29 -28.23 22.96 16.73
CA GLY A 29 -29.14 22.20 17.59
C GLY A 29 -28.57 20.88 18.11
N ILE A 30 -27.32 20.53 17.75
CA ILE A 30 -26.58 19.43 18.36
C ILE A 30 -25.65 19.99 19.44
N GLN A 31 -25.76 19.46 20.66
CA GLN A 31 -24.96 19.92 21.80
C GLN A 31 -23.71 19.06 21.99
N ASN A 32 -23.88 17.74 21.83
CA ASN A 32 -22.80 16.80 22.02
C ASN A 32 -23.04 15.52 21.22
N THR A 33 -21.96 14.92 20.75
CA THR A 33 -21.94 13.69 19.97
C THR A 33 -20.86 12.79 20.53
N HIS A 34 -21.23 11.53 20.79
CA HIS A 34 -20.30 10.50 21.21
C HIS A 34 -20.36 9.30 20.26
N VAL A 35 -19.19 8.90 19.75
CA VAL A 35 -19.06 7.73 18.88
C VAL A 35 -18.38 6.59 19.63
N ASP A 36 -19.07 5.46 19.73
CA ASP A 36 -18.52 4.20 20.20
C ASP A 36 -18.20 3.29 19.01
N LEU A 37 -16.91 3.16 18.71
CA LEU A 37 -16.41 2.34 17.62
C LEU A 37 -16.55 0.83 17.88
N LYS A 38 -16.65 0.39 19.14
CA LYS A 38 -16.84 -1.04 19.45
C LYS A 38 -18.25 -1.48 19.15
N SER A 39 -19.24 -0.65 19.51
CA SER A 39 -20.65 -0.97 19.33
C SER A 39 -21.22 -0.46 17.99
N GLU A 40 -20.44 0.32 17.23
CA GLU A 40 -20.85 0.96 15.96
C GLU A 40 -22.04 1.90 16.19
N ILE A 41 -22.00 2.65 17.29
CA ILE A 41 -23.07 3.50 17.76
C ILE A 41 -22.63 4.97 17.82
N VAL A 42 -23.53 5.87 17.44
CA VAL A 42 -23.42 7.32 17.65
C VAL A 42 -24.55 7.76 18.56
N SER A 43 -24.19 8.37 19.69
CA SER A 43 -25.14 8.99 20.60
C SER A 43 -25.10 10.50 20.40
N VAL A 44 -26.25 11.10 20.14
CA VAL A 44 -26.39 12.53 19.83
C VAL A 44 -27.31 13.16 20.86
N GLU A 45 -26.82 14.18 21.56
CA GLU A 45 -27.59 15.00 22.48
C GLU A 45 -28.08 16.26 21.76
N THR A 46 -29.39 16.44 21.72
CA THR A 46 -30.00 17.53 20.95
C THR A 46 -31.22 18.11 21.68
N GLU A 47 -31.51 19.37 21.36
CA GLU A 47 -32.72 20.08 21.77
C GLU A 47 -33.79 20.10 20.67
N LEU A 48 -33.46 19.60 19.48
CA LEU A 48 -34.38 19.50 18.35
C LEU A 48 -35.50 18.50 18.65
N ASP A 49 -36.74 18.85 18.26
CA ASP A 49 -37.93 18.03 18.47
C ASP A 49 -38.31 17.17 17.23
N ASN A 50 -37.31 16.86 16.40
CA ASN A 50 -37.49 16.02 15.21
C ASN A 50 -37.69 14.54 15.59
N SER A 51 -38.34 13.80 14.68
CA SER A 51 -38.43 12.35 14.81
C SER A 51 -37.04 11.70 14.66
N LYS A 52 -36.85 10.52 15.27
CA LYS A 52 -35.57 9.79 15.20
C LYS A 52 -35.12 9.52 13.76
N HIS A 53 -36.06 9.26 12.84
CA HIS A 53 -35.74 8.99 11.43
C HIS A 53 -35.30 10.24 10.68
N GLU A 54 -36.01 11.35 10.88
CA GLU A 54 -35.70 12.63 10.26
C GLU A 54 -34.35 13.18 10.75
N LEU A 55 -34.05 13.01 12.04
CA LEU A 55 -32.74 13.35 12.61
C LEU A 55 -31.63 12.47 12.01
N ALA A 56 -31.89 11.17 11.81
CA ALA A 56 -30.91 10.28 11.19
C ALA A 56 -30.61 10.68 9.74
N GLU A 57 -31.63 11.02 8.96
CA GLU A 57 -31.47 11.41 7.55
C GLU A 57 -30.69 12.72 7.40
N MET A 58 -31.06 13.74 8.19
CA MET A 58 -30.37 15.03 8.21
C MET A 58 -28.89 14.89 8.58
N LEU A 59 -28.57 14.15 9.64
CA LEU A 59 -27.18 13.95 10.09
C LEU A 59 -26.42 13.01 9.14
N ASN A 60 -27.08 12.02 8.54
CA ASN A 60 -26.46 11.14 7.55
C ASN A 60 -25.96 11.93 6.34
N GLU A 61 -26.73 12.88 5.81
CA GLU A 61 -26.29 13.72 4.68
C GLU A 61 -25.01 14.52 4.99
N LYS A 62 -24.76 14.84 6.27
CA LYS A 62 -23.54 15.55 6.69
C LYS A 62 -22.28 14.67 6.70
N ILE A 63 -22.41 13.36 6.88
CA ILE A 63 -21.23 12.47 6.98
C ILE A 63 -21.10 11.49 5.80
N LYS A 64 -22.14 11.37 4.98
CA LYS A 64 -22.21 10.45 3.83
C LYS A 64 -21.11 10.69 2.81
N HIS A 65 -20.81 11.95 2.53
CA HIS A 65 -19.76 12.33 1.59
C HIS A 65 -18.34 11.93 2.06
N ASN A 66 -18.14 11.72 3.38
CA ASN A 66 -16.90 11.21 3.95
C ASN A 66 -16.83 9.67 3.95
N GLY A 67 -17.85 8.98 3.42
CA GLY A 67 -17.91 7.52 3.34
C GLY A 67 -18.56 6.82 4.54
N TYR A 68 -19.14 7.59 5.47
CA TYR A 68 -19.90 7.05 6.60
C TYR A 68 -21.38 6.89 6.27
N THR A 69 -22.12 6.12 7.04
CA THR A 69 -23.57 6.05 6.92
C THR A 69 -24.18 5.99 8.31
N LEU A 70 -25.11 6.91 8.61
CA LEU A 70 -25.87 6.94 9.86
C LEU A 70 -27.28 6.38 9.61
N SER A 71 -27.78 5.55 10.53
CA SER A 71 -29.08 4.89 10.37
C SER A 71 -29.73 4.60 11.73
N VAL A 72 -31.07 4.53 11.74
CA VAL A 72 -31.83 4.23 12.96
C VAL A 72 -31.69 2.77 13.37
N GLU A 73 -31.66 1.88 12.38
CA GLU A 73 -31.48 0.45 12.54
C GLU A 73 -30.07 0.05 12.09
N LYS A 74 -29.54 -1.05 12.65
CA LYS A 74 -28.24 -1.55 12.25
C LYS A 74 -28.30 -2.07 10.81
N ILE A 75 -27.76 -1.31 9.88
CA ILE A 75 -27.56 -1.78 8.50
C ILE A 75 -26.44 -2.83 8.52
N THR A 76 -26.80 -4.11 8.62
CA THR A 76 -25.91 -5.20 8.21
C THR A 76 -25.73 -5.13 6.71
N LYS A 77 -24.73 -4.38 6.24
CA LYS A 77 -24.26 -4.53 4.86
C LYS A 77 -23.75 -5.96 4.73
N GLU A 78 -24.48 -6.80 4.01
CA GLU A 78 -23.93 -8.05 3.48
C GLU A 78 -22.61 -7.70 2.80
N ASP A 79 -21.56 -8.37 3.25
CA ASP A 79 -20.18 -8.10 2.87
C ASP A 79 -19.98 -8.53 1.41
N LYS A 80 -20.44 -7.72 0.44
CA LYS A 80 -20.21 -7.90 -1.01
C LYS A 80 -18.72 -8.12 -1.31
N ASN A 81 -17.84 -7.72 -0.40
CA ASN A 81 -16.40 -7.90 -0.44
C ASN A 81 -15.95 -9.38 -0.31
N ASN A 82 -16.76 -10.24 0.32
CA ASN A 82 -16.49 -11.68 0.42
C ASN A 82 -16.72 -12.41 -0.92
N GLY A 83 -17.65 -11.97 -1.75
CA GLY A 83 -17.82 -12.57 -3.09
C GLY A 83 -16.60 -12.32 -3.99
N VAL A 84 -15.98 -11.15 -3.87
CA VAL A 84 -14.82 -10.75 -4.69
C VAL A 84 -13.55 -11.51 -4.31
N ILE A 85 -13.36 -11.88 -3.03
CA ILE A 85 -12.16 -12.63 -2.63
C ILE A 85 -12.12 -14.03 -3.26
N TRP A 86 -13.27 -14.69 -3.36
CA TRP A 86 -13.38 -15.99 -4.03
C TRP A 86 -13.05 -15.92 -5.52
N GLN A 87 -13.29 -14.78 -6.17
CA GLN A 87 -12.87 -14.52 -7.54
C GLN A 87 -11.38 -14.17 -7.65
N ALA A 88 -10.81 -13.50 -6.64
CA ALA A 88 -9.41 -13.08 -6.61
C ALA A 88 -8.44 -14.25 -6.37
N ILE A 89 -8.82 -15.23 -5.54
CA ILE A 89 -8.00 -16.43 -5.22
C ILE A 89 -7.50 -17.16 -6.47
N PRO A 90 -8.36 -17.61 -7.41
CA PRO A 90 -7.88 -18.34 -8.58
C PRO A 90 -6.99 -17.49 -9.48
N ILE A 91 -7.24 -16.18 -9.61
CA ILE A 91 -6.39 -15.26 -10.40
C ILE A 91 -4.99 -15.18 -9.78
N GLY A 92 -4.93 -14.93 -8.46
CA GLY A 92 -3.67 -14.85 -7.74
C GLY A 92 -2.90 -16.17 -7.76
N LEU A 93 -3.57 -17.30 -7.55
CA LEU A 93 -2.96 -18.63 -7.60
C LEU A 93 -2.45 -18.97 -9.01
N ALA A 94 -3.20 -18.67 -10.06
CA ALA A 94 -2.75 -18.89 -11.43
C ALA A 94 -1.48 -18.10 -11.74
N PHE A 95 -1.39 -16.85 -11.29
CA PHE A 95 -0.18 -16.04 -11.44
C PHE A 95 1.01 -16.62 -10.64
N LEU A 96 0.78 -17.07 -9.40
CA LEU A 96 1.82 -17.70 -8.59
C LEU A 96 2.31 -19.03 -9.21
N VAL A 97 1.40 -19.86 -9.73
CA VAL A 97 1.75 -21.09 -10.45
C VAL A 97 2.59 -20.77 -11.69
N LEU A 98 2.17 -19.78 -12.48
CA LEU A 98 2.93 -19.32 -13.64
C LEU A 98 4.32 -18.81 -13.23
N PHE A 99 4.40 -18.02 -12.17
CA PHE A 99 5.67 -17.54 -11.61
C PHE A 99 6.60 -18.72 -11.26
N PHE A 100 6.11 -19.73 -10.55
CA PHE A 100 6.90 -20.91 -10.20
C PHE A 100 7.30 -21.75 -11.41
N ILE A 101 6.44 -21.88 -12.42
CA ILE A 101 6.78 -22.57 -13.68
C ILE A 101 7.91 -21.83 -14.39
N LEU A 102 7.83 -20.50 -14.50
CA LEU A 102 8.87 -19.67 -15.13
C LEU A 102 10.16 -19.68 -14.31
N GLN A 103 10.08 -19.72 -12.99
CA GLN A 103 11.26 -19.84 -12.14
C GLN A 103 11.95 -21.20 -12.35
N LYS A 104 11.19 -22.30 -12.35
CA LYS A 104 11.70 -23.65 -12.53
C LYS A 104 12.27 -23.90 -13.94
N SER A 105 11.73 -23.22 -14.96
CA SER A 105 12.28 -23.31 -16.32
C SER A 105 13.61 -22.57 -16.48
N GLY A 106 14.05 -21.81 -15.47
CA GLY A 106 15.28 -21.00 -15.53
C GLY A 106 15.19 -19.79 -16.45
N ILE A 107 14.02 -19.55 -17.08
CA ILE A 107 13.83 -18.42 -18.00
C ILE A 107 13.93 -17.08 -17.27
N LEU A 108 13.60 -17.05 -15.97
CA LEU A 108 13.76 -15.87 -15.12
C LEU A 108 15.22 -15.64 -14.71
N ASN A 109 16.08 -16.66 -14.80
CA ASN A 109 17.52 -16.54 -14.53
C ASN A 109 18.33 -16.10 -15.76
N LEU A 110 17.72 -16.10 -16.95
CA LEU A 110 18.30 -15.54 -18.18
C LEU A 110 18.42 -14.02 -18.03
N GLY A 111 19.59 -13.56 -17.59
CA GLY A 111 19.91 -12.14 -17.35
C GLY A 111 20.30 -11.81 -15.92
N ILE A 112 20.10 -12.73 -14.95
CA ILE A 112 20.52 -12.55 -13.54
C ILE A 112 21.94 -13.10 -13.30
N GLY A 113 22.44 -13.98 -14.17
CA GLY A 113 23.81 -14.53 -14.10
C GLY A 113 24.93 -13.66 -14.67
N GLY A 114 24.63 -12.44 -15.12
CA GLY A 114 25.61 -11.46 -15.62
C GLY A 114 25.89 -10.34 -14.62
N THR A 115 27.02 -9.64 -14.76
CA THR A 115 27.30 -8.43 -13.97
C THR A 115 26.18 -7.40 -14.17
N ALA A 116 25.59 -6.91 -13.08
CA ALA A 116 24.54 -5.91 -13.16
C ALA A 116 25.08 -4.59 -13.74
N THR A 117 24.68 -4.30 -14.98
CA THR A 117 24.98 -3.05 -15.69
C THR A 117 23.74 -2.15 -15.70
N PRO A 118 23.90 -0.83 -15.92
CA PRO A 118 22.76 0.09 -16.10
C PRO A 118 21.78 -0.39 -17.18
N ALA A 119 22.27 -0.93 -18.30
CA ALA A 119 21.42 -1.45 -19.37
C ALA A 119 20.59 -2.66 -18.93
N THR A 120 21.22 -3.66 -18.29
CA THR A 120 20.49 -4.82 -17.75
C THR A 120 19.50 -4.43 -16.66
N SER A 121 19.86 -3.47 -15.79
CA SER A 121 18.98 -2.97 -14.75
C SER A 121 17.75 -2.25 -15.31
N PHE A 122 17.90 -1.50 -16.41
CA PHE A 122 16.77 -0.90 -17.12
C PHE A 122 15.80 -1.95 -17.68
N ILE A 123 16.33 -3.00 -18.33
CA ILE A 123 15.50 -4.10 -18.85
C ILE A 123 14.78 -4.83 -17.72
N ILE A 124 15.49 -5.14 -16.63
CA ILE A 124 14.90 -5.73 -15.43
C ILE A 124 13.81 -4.81 -14.86
N GLY A 125 13.99 -3.49 -14.91
CA GLY A 125 12.99 -2.50 -14.54
C GLY A 125 11.72 -2.57 -15.40
N LEU A 126 11.86 -2.70 -16.72
CA LEU A 126 10.71 -2.87 -17.63
C LEU A 126 9.93 -4.16 -17.28
N ILE A 127 10.63 -5.28 -17.10
CA ILE A 127 10.01 -6.57 -16.72
C ILE A 127 9.34 -6.47 -15.35
N ALA A 128 10.01 -5.88 -14.37
CA ALA A 128 9.48 -5.71 -13.02
C ALA A 128 8.19 -4.89 -13.02
N SER A 129 8.09 -3.89 -13.90
CA SER A 129 6.95 -2.99 -14.00
C SER A 129 5.68 -3.62 -14.56
N VAL A 130 5.78 -4.79 -15.22
CA VAL A 130 4.61 -5.57 -15.67
C VAL A 130 4.35 -6.81 -14.79
N SER A 131 5.11 -6.97 -13.72
CA SER A 131 5.08 -8.14 -12.84
C SER A 131 4.60 -7.76 -11.42
N SER A 132 5.20 -8.34 -10.39
CA SER A 132 4.82 -8.15 -8.98
C SER A 132 5.00 -6.73 -8.45
N CYS A 133 5.95 -5.97 -8.98
CA CYS A 133 6.10 -4.57 -8.56
C CYS A 133 4.92 -3.70 -9.04
N LEU A 134 4.21 -4.10 -10.10
CA LEU A 134 2.98 -3.44 -10.54
C LEU A 134 1.85 -3.58 -9.50
N ALA A 135 1.74 -4.76 -8.88
CA ALA A 135 0.72 -5.03 -7.87
C ALA A 135 0.91 -4.12 -6.64
N ILE A 136 2.15 -3.94 -6.19
CA ILE A 136 2.47 -3.13 -5.00
C ILE A 136 2.50 -1.64 -5.36
N VAL A 137 3.36 -1.24 -6.30
CA VAL A 137 3.58 0.18 -6.62
C VAL A 137 2.39 0.75 -7.41
N GLY A 138 1.79 -0.03 -8.30
CA GLY A 138 0.55 0.36 -8.99
C GLY A 138 -0.63 0.44 -8.03
N GLY A 139 -0.72 -0.45 -7.03
CA GLY A 139 -1.70 -0.33 -5.95
C GLY A 139 -1.55 0.96 -5.15
N LEU A 140 -0.31 1.33 -4.81
CA LEU A 140 0.01 2.60 -4.12
C LEU A 140 -0.33 3.83 -4.98
N VAL A 141 -0.03 3.80 -6.28
CA VAL A 141 -0.41 4.85 -7.25
C VAL A 141 -1.93 4.99 -7.33
N LEU A 142 -2.67 3.88 -7.36
CA LEU A 142 -4.14 3.89 -7.37
C LEU A 142 -4.72 4.43 -6.06
N SER A 143 -4.17 4.06 -4.89
CA SER A 143 -4.58 4.61 -3.59
C SER A 143 -4.29 6.11 -3.48
N LEU A 144 -3.16 6.57 -4.01
CA LEU A 144 -2.83 7.99 -4.10
C LEU A 144 -3.83 8.72 -5.01
N SER A 145 -4.18 8.15 -6.16
CA SER A 145 -5.21 8.68 -7.07
C SER A 145 -6.56 8.87 -6.36
N ALA A 146 -7.02 7.86 -5.63
CA ALA A 146 -8.30 7.90 -4.90
C ALA A 146 -8.32 8.93 -3.75
N THR A 147 -7.14 9.27 -3.20
CA THR A 147 -6.99 10.28 -2.13
C THR A 147 -6.89 11.69 -2.73
N VAL A 148 -6.17 11.84 -3.84
CA VAL A 148 -5.91 13.12 -4.51
C VAL A 148 -7.13 13.63 -5.26
N SER A 149 -7.93 12.76 -5.89
CA SER A 149 -9.15 13.17 -6.62
C SER A 149 -10.20 13.88 -5.74
N LYS A 150 -10.06 13.81 -4.40
CA LYS A 150 -10.92 14.53 -3.44
C LYS A 150 -10.49 15.97 -3.16
N ASP A 151 -9.22 16.32 -3.39
CA ASP A 151 -8.65 17.65 -3.15
C ASP A 151 -8.31 18.25 -4.52
N ASN A 152 -8.87 19.40 -4.88
CA ASN A 152 -8.75 20.15 -6.17
C ASN A 152 -7.30 20.50 -6.66
N ILE A 153 -6.26 19.81 -6.21
CA ILE A 153 -4.88 19.93 -6.69
C ILE A 153 -4.74 19.09 -7.96
N SER A 154 -4.13 19.65 -9.02
CA SER A 154 -3.92 18.95 -10.29
C SER A 154 -3.28 17.56 -10.08
N ASP A 155 -4.04 16.50 -10.39
CA ASP A 155 -3.63 15.08 -10.29
C ASP A 155 -2.22 14.84 -10.85
N LYS A 156 -1.89 15.56 -11.93
CA LYS A 156 -0.58 15.48 -12.60
C LYS A 156 0.58 15.85 -11.69
N LYS A 157 0.45 16.90 -10.87
CA LYS A 157 1.53 17.37 -9.98
C LYS A 157 1.88 16.31 -8.94
N ASN A 158 0.87 15.62 -8.39
CA ASN A 158 1.07 14.62 -7.35
C ASN A 158 1.74 13.35 -7.91
N PHE A 159 1.34 12.89 -9.10
CA PHE A 159 2.03 11.77 -9.75
C PHE A 159 3.47 12.11 -10.17
N VAL A 160 3.72 13.34 -10.64
CA VAL A 160 5.08 13.80 -10.94
C VAL A 160 5.93 13.80 -9.67
N LEU A 161 5.43 14.38 -8.58
CA LEU A 161 6.14 14.38 -7.30
C LEU A 161 6.42 12.97 -6.78
N PHE A 162 5.46 12.05 -6.91
CA PHE A 162 5.66 10.65 -6.57
C PHE A 162 6.80 10.00 -7.37
N HIS A 163 6.79 10.13 -8.70
CA HIS A 163 7.83 9.52 -9.54
C HIS A 163 9.20 10.19 -9.36
N VAL A 164 9.24 11.50 -9.12
CA VAL A 164 10.48 12.22 -8.78
C VAL A 164 11.05 11.71 -7.46
N GLY A 165 10.22 11.58 -6.41
CA GLY A 165 10.66 11.06 -5.12
C GLY A 165 11.20 9.63 -5.23
N ARG A 166 10.55 8.80 -6.05
CA ARG A 166 11.00 7.45 -6.37
C ARG A 166 12.32 7.43 -7.13
N LEU A 167 12.48 8.26 -8.16
CA LEU A 167 13.71 8.29 -8.94
C LEU A 167 14.90 8.78 -8.10
N VAL A 168 14.69 9.83 -7.29
CA VAL A 168 15.70 10.39 -6.40
C VAL A 168 16.10 9.39 -5.30
N SER A 169 15.14 8.75 -4.63
CA SER A 169 15.44 7.75 -3.59
C SER A 169 16.24 6.58 -4.14
N PHE A 170 15.82 5.99 -5.26
CA PHE A 170 16.53 4.85 -5.87
C PHE A 170 17.95 5.23 -6.28
N THR A 171 18.15 6.42 -6.84
CA THR A 171 19.45 6.94 -7.25
C THR A 171 20.38 7.12 -6.04
N ILE A 172 19.96 7.89 -5.04
CA ILE A 172 20.80 8.23 -3.88
C ILE A 172 21.04 7.01 -3.00
N LEU A 173 19.98 6.28 -2.64
CA LEU A 173 20.08 5.12 -1.76
C LEU A 173 20.79 3.94 -2.46
N GLY A 174 20.66 3.82 -3.78
CA GLY A 174 21.46 2.88 -4.58
C GLY A 174 22.96 3.17 -4.49
N GLY A 175 23.36 4.45 -4.60
CA GLY A 175 24.75 4.84 -4.41
C GLY A 175 25.24 4.59 -2.98
N VAL A 176 24.41 4.90 -1.97
CA VAL A 176 24.71 4.59 -0.57
C VAL A 176 24.92 3.09 -0.36
N LEU A 177 24.06 2.23 -0.93
CA LEU A 177 24.27 0.78 -0.89
C LEU A 177 25.61 0.38 -1.54
N GLY A 178 25.97 0.95 -2.69
CA GLY A 178 27.26 0.69 -3.32
C GLY A 178 28.47 1.06 -2.43
N LEU A 179 28.39 2.18 -1.70
CA LEU A 179 29.41 2.56 -0.71
C LEU A 179 29.47 1.60 0.48
N ILE A 180 28.30 1.21 1.01
CA ILE A 180 28.21 0.25 2.12
C ILE A 180 28.84 -1.09 1.70
N GLY A 181 28.59 -1.53 0.47
CA GLY A 181 29.13 -2.77 -0.07
C GLY A 181 30.65 -2.78 -0.14
N ASN A 182 31.25 -1.62 -0.42
CA ASN A 182 32.71 -1.44 -0.38
C ASN A 182 33.27 -1.57 1.04
N ALA A 183 32.57 -1.01 2.04
CA ALA A 183 33.06 -0.90 3.42
C ALA A 183 32.87 -2.17 4.25
N ILE A 184 31.76 -2.88 4.05
CA ILE A 184 31.33 -3.99 4.92
C ILE A 184 31.51 -5.35 4.23
N GLY A 185 31.64 -5.37 2.90
CA GLY A 185 31.46 -6.58 2.11
C GLY A 185 30.02 -7.08 2.18
N ILE A 186 29.67 -8.05 1.34
CA ILE A 186 28.33 -8.65 1.34
C ILE A 186 28.29 -9.70 2.47
N SER A 187 27.84 -9.32 3.66
CA SER A 187 27.49 -10.30 4.68
C SER A 187 26.19 -10.99 4.26
N PHE A 188 26.29 -12.28 3.96
CA PHE A 188 25.15 -13.11 3.61
C PHE A 188 24.06 -13.08 4.70
N THR A 189 24.47 -13.07 5.98
CA THR A 189 23.55 -12.94 7.12
C THR A 189 22.80 -11.60 7.10
N PHE A 190 23.48 -10.51 6.75
CA PHE A 190 22.85 -9.20 6.65
C PHE A 190 21.80 -9.15 5.54
N THR A 191 22.13 -9.66 4.35
CA THR A 191 21.18 -9.77 3.22
C THR A 191 19.98 -10.64 3.58
N ALA A 192 20.19 -11.75 4.29
CA ALA A 192 19.12 -12.64 4.70
C ALA A 192 18.19 -12.01 5.76
N ILE A 193 18.73 -11.31 6.76
CA ILE A 193 17.92 -10.58 7.77
C ILE A 193 17.08 -9.49 7.11
N LEU A 194 17.67 -8.72 6.19
CA LEU A 194 16.94 -7.71 5.42
C LEU A 194 15.83 -8.36 4.57
N GLY A 195 16.13 -9.47 3.89
CA GLY A 195 15.17 -10.23 3.11
C GLY A 195 13.98 -10.74 3.94
N ILE A 196 14.23 -11.30 5.13
CA ILE A 196 13.20 -11.78 6.07
C ILE A 196 12.32 -10.62 6.57
N THR A 197 12.95 -9.52 6.98
CA THR A 197 12.22 -8.34 7.47
C THR A 197 11.31 -7.77 6.37
N ALA A 198 11.84 -7.66 5.17
CA ALA A 198 11.14 -7.17 4.00
C ALA A 198 9.96 -8.11 3.62
N SER A 199 10.15 -9.43 3.66
CA SER A 199 9.08 -10.39 3.38
C SER A 199 7.97 -10.39 4.43
N ALA A 200 8.28 -10.17 5.71
CA ALA A 200 7.26 -9.94 6.73
C ALA A 200 6.39 -8.71 6.41
N VAL A 201 7.01 -7.61 5.97
CA VAL A 201 6.30 -6.40 5.53
C VAL A 201 5.44 -6.69 4.29
N MET A 202 5.92 -7.48 3.31
CA MET A 202 5.09 -7.89 2.15
C MET A 202 3.83 -8.61 2.60
N ILE A 203 3.97 -9.59 3.50
CA ILE A 203 2.85 -10.41 3.96
C ILE A 203 1.82 -9.51 4.65
N LEU A 204 2.26 -8.59 5.50
CA LEU A 204 1.38 -7.62 6.16
C LEU A 204 0.64 -6.71 5.16
N LEU A 205 1.35 -6.17 4.17
CA LEU A 205 0.75 -5.34 3.12
C LEU A 205 -0.24 -6.14 2.27
N GLY A 206 0.11 -7.36 1.88
CA GLY A 206 -0.77 -8.22 1.10
C GLY A 206 -2.04 -8.62 1.87
N LEU A 207 -1.92 -8.95 3.15
CA LEU A 207 -3.08 -9.22 4.03
C LEU A 207 -3.99 -7.98 4.18
N ASN A 208 -3.40 -6.78 4.22
CA ASN A 208 -4.15 -5.53 4.21
C ASN A 208 -4.91 -5.34 2.89
N LEU A 209 -4.26 -5.56 1.74
CA LEU A 209 -4.88 -5.48 0.40
C LEU A 209 -6.01 -6.50 0.20
N VAL A 210 -5.89 -7.69 0.81
CA VAL A 210 -6.94 -8.72 0.79
C VAL A 210 -8.15 -8.33 1.66
N GLY A 211 -7.97 -7.43 2.62
CA GLY A 211 -9.00 -6.96 3.54
C GLY A 211 -9.10 -7.76 4.84
N VAL A 212 -8.09 -8.58 5.17
CA VAL A 212 -8.06 -9.38 6.42
C VAL A 212 -8.03 -8.47 7.65
N PHE A 213 -7.39 -7.31 7.54
CA PHE A 213 -7.27 -6.32 8.62
C PHE A 213 -8.33 -5.20 8.56
N ALA A 214 -9.49 -5.41 7.93
CA ALA A 214 -10.55 -4.39 7.81
C ALA A 214 -10.99 -3.76 9.15
N LYS A 215 -10.68 -4.41 10.28
CA LYS A 215 -10.75 -3.85 11.64
C LYS A 215 -9.35 -3.52 12.14
N ASN A 216 -8.79 -2.40 11.70
CA ASN A 216 -7.45 -1.97 12.09
C ASN A 216 -7.44 -1.57 13.58
N LYS A 217 -7.15 -2.53 14.47
CA LYS A 217 -6.93 -2.29 15.91
C LYS A 217 -5.56 -1.66 16.21
N ILE A 218 -4.68 -1.60 15.22
CA ILE A 218 -3.37 -0.97 15.34
C ILE A 218 -3.55 0.52 15.05
N ALA A 219 -4.17 1.22 15.99
CA ALA A 219 -4.17 2.66 15.99
C ALA A 219 -2.73 3.13 16.25
N LEU A 220 -2.12 3.81 15.28
CA LEU A 220 -0.98 4.67 15.56
C LEU A 220 -1.40 5.62 16.70
N SER A 221 -0.56 5.72 17.72
CA SER A 221 -0.80 6.62 18.86
C SER A 221 -1.26 7.99 18.36
N PRO A 222 -2.28 8.63 18.99
CA PRO A 222 -2.73 9.97 18.64
C PRO A 222 -1.59 10.99 18.51
N ALA A 223 -0.50 10.81 19.27
CA ALA A 223 0.70 11.65 19.21
C ALA A 223 1.51 11.45 17.93
N ILE A 224 1.68 10.20 17.48
CA ILE A 224 2.36 9.85 16.23
C ILE A 224 1.50 10.32 15.05
N PHE A 225 0.18 10.09 15.13
CA PHE A 225 -0.76 10.56 14.13
C PHE A 225 -0.76 12.10 14.01
N ASN A 226 -0.73 12.84 15.13
CA ASN A 226 -0.60 14.30 15.12
C ASN A 226 0.75 14.78 14.60
N PHE A 227 1.85 14.05 14.84
CA PHE A 227 3.16 14.37 14.28
C PHE A 227 3.16 14.21 12.76
N PHE A 228 2.61 13.11 12.23
CA PHE A 228 2.44 12.92 10.79
C PHE A 228 1.46 13.93 10.17
N ARG A 229 0.38 14.31 10.87
CA ARG A 229 -0.55 15.37 10.44
C ARG A 229 0.12 16.76 10.41
N LYS A 230 1.06 17.03 11.31
CA LYS A 230 1.83 18.29 11.33
C LYS A 230 2.88 18.36 10.21
N ILE A 231 3.34 17.21 9.75
CA ILE A 231 4.25 17.03 8.60
C ILE A 231 3.46 16.91 7.27
N GLU A 232 2.13 16.93 7.33
CA GLU A 232 1.24 16.91 6.18
C GLU A 232 1.23 18.26 5.46
N HIS A 233 2.38 18.65 4.93
CA HIS A 233 2.40 19.47 3.73
C HIS A 233 1.75 18.63 2.64
N LYS A 234 0.46 18.87 2.37
CA LYS A 234 -0.34 18.18 1.34
C LYS A 234 0.37 18.08 -0.02
N THR A 235 1.32 18.98 -0.28
CA THR A 235 2.18 19.00 -1.48
C THR A 235 3.39 18.06 -1.44
N LEU A 236 3.90 17.65 -0.27
CA LEU A 236 5.09 16.78 -0.15
C LEU A 236 4.73 15.30 0.08
N THR A 237 3.51 15.00 0.52
CA THR A 237 3.07 13.62 0.75
C THR A 237 3.34 12.69 -0.45
N PRO A 238 3.00 13.04 -1.71
CA PRO A 238 3.31 12.19 -2.86
C PRO A 238 4.81 11.94 -3.04
N LEU A 239 5.64 12.97 -2.81
CA LEU A 239 7.11 12.89 -2.90
C LEU A 239 7.66 11.92 -1.85
N ILE A 240 7.19 12.02 -0.60
CA ILE A 240 7.62 11.17 0.52
C ILE A 240 7.20 9.71 0.27
N ILE A 241 5.96 9.50 -0.20
CA ILE A 241 5.47 8.16 -0.56
C ILE A 241 6.33 7.58 -1.69
N GLY A 242 6.62 8.38 -2.72
CA GLY A 242 7.54 8.02 -3.80
C GLY A 242 8.92 7.62 -3.29
N PHE A 243 9.50 8.41 -2.40
CA PHE A 243 10.78 8.12 -1.75
C PHE A 243 10.75 6.81 -0.96
N GLY A 244 9.66 6.58 -0.23
CA GLY A 244 9.43 5.36 0.54
C GLY A 244 9.38 4.08 -0.30
N THR A 245 9.12 4.19 -1.61
CA THR A 245 9.04 3.01 -2.49
C THR A 245 10.34 2.22 -2.60
N PHE A 246 11.49 2.82 -2.28
CA PHE A 246 12.76 2.10 -2.19
C PHE A 246 12.74 1.01 -1.12
N PHE A 247 12.05 1.26 0.00
CA PHE A 247 11.95 0.32 1.10
C PHE A 247 10.81 -0.69 0.92
N LEU A 248 10.06 -0.59 -0.18
CA LEU A 248 9.00 -1.53 -0.46
C LEU A 248 9.61 -2.89 -0.81
N PRO A 249 9.16 -3.94 -0.15
CA PRO A 249 9.67 -5.26 -0.41
C PRO A 249 9.07 -5.81 -1.72
N CYS A 250 9.78 -5.59 -2.84
CA CYS A 250 9.50 -6.24 -4.13
C CYS A 250 10.74 -7.04 -4.53
N GLY A 251 10.59 -8.31 -4.93
CA GLY A 251 11.70 -9.19 -5.27
C GLY A 251 12.69 -8.58 -6.28
N PHE A 252 12.18 -7.96 -7.35
CA PHE A 252 13.03 -7.26 -8.33
C PHE A 252 13.80 -6.07 -7.74
N THR A 253 13.16 -5.30 -6.85
CA THR A 253 13.82 -4.17 -6.19
C THR A 253 14.91 -4.67 -5.23
N GLN A 254 14.64 -5.73 -4.47
CA GLN A 254 15.63 -6.36 -3.60
C GLN A 254 16.81 -6.93 -4.37
N SER A 255 16.58 -7.63 -5.48
CA SER A 255 17.66 -8.13 -6.33
C SER A 255 18.54 -7.00 -6.86
N MET A 256 17.94 -5.87 -7.27
CA MET A 256 18.71 -4.71 -7.72
C MET A 256 19.38 -3.95 -6.56
N GLN A 257 18.80 -3.92 -5.36
CA GLN A 257 19.46 -3.40 -4.15
C GLN A 257 20.69 -4.22 -3.79
N VAL A 258 20.59 -5.56 -3.86
CA VAL A 258 21.73 -6.46 -3.68
C VAL A 258 22.74 -6.25 -4.80
N ALA A 259 22.33 -6.10 -6.05
CA ALA A 259 23.25 -5.80 -7.16
C ALA A 259 23.98 -4.46 -6.97
N ALA A 260 23.28 -3.43 -6.49
CA ALA A 260 23.87 -2.13 -6.17
C ALA A 260 24.86 -2.23 -5.00
N LEU A 261 24.51 -2.96 -3.94
CA LEU A 261 25.40 -3.28 -2.82
C LEU A 261 26.65 -4.01 -3.32
N SER A 262 26.48 -5.06 -4.13
CA SER A 262 27.57 -5.87 -4.70
C SER A 262 28.46 -5.11 -5.67
N SER A 263 28.03 -3.96 -6.18
CA SER A 263 28.83 -3.14 -7.08
C SER A 263 30.04 -2.48 -6.40
N GLY A 264 30.02 -2.35 -5.07
CA GLY A 264 31.13 -1.82 -4.28
C GLY A 264 31.53 -0.38 -4.60
N SER A 265 30.71 0.39 -5.33
CA SER A 265 31.01 1.79 -5.65
C SER A 265 29.74 2.64 -5.62
N PHE A 266 29.87 3.88 -5.14
CA PHE A 266 28.76 4.83 -5.12
C PHE A 266 28.17 5.03 -6.52
N MET A 267 29.03 5.24 -7.51
CA MET A 267 28.61 5.56 -8.87
C MET A 267 27.91 4.37 -9.53
N SER A 268 28.46 3.16 -9.39
CA SER A 268 27.84 1.96 -9.96
C SER A 268 26.50 1.65 -9.30
N GLY A 269 26.43 1.70 -7.97
CA GLY A 269 25.18 1.47 -7.24
C GLY A 269 24.09 2.49 -7.58
N LEU A 270 24.47 3.76 -7.74
CA LEU A 270 23.59 4.83 -8.20
C LEU A 270 23.03 4.55 -9.59
N LEU A 271 23.91 4.25 -10.56
CA LEU A 271 23.50 4.03 -11.95
C LEU A 271 22.63 2.77 -12.11
N ILE A 272 22.94 1.69 -11.40
CA ILE A 272 22.14 0.45 -11.37
C ILE A 272 20.70 0.77 -10.94
N MET A 273 20.55 1.44 -9.80
CA MET A 273 19.22 1.70 -9.23
C MET A 273 18.46 2.80 -9.97
N PHE A 274 19.15 3.81 -10.47
CA PHE A 274 18.57 4.83 -11.34
C PHE A 274 18.02 4.21 -12.62
N SER A 275 18.82 3.39 -13.31
CA SER A 275 18.38 2.71 -14.54
C SER A 275 17.23 1.74 -14.29
N PHE A 276 17.25 1.01 -13.17
CA PHE A 276 16.10 0.17 -12.76
C PHE A 276 14.83 1.00 -12.55
N ALA A 277 14.93 2.09 -11.78
CA ALA A 277 13.79 2.98 -11.51
C ALA A 277 13.26 3.63 -12.81
N LEU A 278 14.15 4.06 -13.71
CA LEU A 278 13.79 4.52 -15.05
C LEU A 278 13.08 3.44 -15.87
N GLY A 279 13.57 2.20 -15.86
CA GLY A 279 12.95 1.09 -16.58
C GLY A 279 11.53 0.82 -16.13
N THR A 280 11.23 1.04 -14.85
CA THR A 280 9.86 0.87 -14.33
C THR A 280 8.93 2.06 -14.57
N LEU A 281 9.49 3.22 -14.95
CA LEU A 281 8.74 4.48 -15.07
C LEU A 281 7.65 4.43 -16.17
N PRO A 282 7.86 3.89 -17.38
CA PRO A 282 6.87 3.94 -18.46
C PRO A 282 5.52 3.33 -18.07
N ILE A 283 5.53 2.11 -17.52
CA ILE A 283 4.30 1.42 -17.12
C ILE A 283 3.64 2.10 -15.92
N LEU A 284 4.43 2.53 -14.93
CA LEU A 284 3.88 3.20 -13.74
C LEU A 284 3.36 4.61 -14.06
N ALA A 285 3.95 5.31 -15.02
CA ALA A 285 3.43 6.57 -15.54
C ALA A 285 2.14 6.35 -16.32
N LEU A 286 2.08 5.34 -17.20
CA LEU A 286 0.84 4.95 -17.90
C LEU A 286 -0.27 4.64 -16.92
N LEU A 287 0.01 3.91 -15.84
CA LEU A 287 -0.96 3.73 -14.77
C LEU A 287 -1.29 5.06 -14.10
N SER A 288 -0.32 5.86 -13.67
CA SER A 288 -0.58 7.12 -12.95
C SER A 288 -1.50 8.06 -13.75
N PHE A 289 -1.29 8.17 -15.06
CA PHE A 289 -2.08 9.07 -15.91
C PHE A 289 -3.31 8.41 -16.56
N GLY A 290 -3.36 7.08 -16.63
CA GLY A 290 -4.48 6.30 -17.19
C GLY A 290 -5.47 5.75 -16.16
N SER A 291 -5.10 5.72 -14.87
CA SER A 291 -5.86 5.00 -13.83
C SER A 291 -6.92 5.81 -13.11
N VAL A 292 -7.05 7.11 -13.38
CA VAL A 292 -8.07 7.96 -12.72
C VAL A 292 -9.48 7.38 -12.92
N SER A 293 -9.75 6.76 -14.08
CA SER A 293 -11.01 6.04 -14.35
C SER A 293 -11.08 4.63 -13.73
N PHE A 294 -9.94 3.93 -13.60
CA PHE A 294 -9.89 2.55 -13.11
C PHE A 294 -10.09 2.44 -11.59
N ALA A 295 -9.56 3.41 -10.82
CA ALA A 295 -9.64 3.41 -9.35
C ALA A 295 -11.09 3.45 -8.82
N HIS A 296 -12.02 4.02 -9.59
CA HIS A 296 -13.45 4.08 -9.29
C HIS A 296 -14.27 2.98 -9.99
N SER A 297 -13.63 2.09 -10.74
CA SER A 297 -14.33 1.04 -11.48
C SER A 297 -14.77 -0.10 -10.55
N LYS A 298 -15.81 -0.83 -10.97
CA LYS A 298 -16.27 -2.08 -10.32
C LYS A 298 -15.17 -3.17 -10.23
N HIS A 299 -14.07 -3.03 -10.97
CA HIS A 299 -12.98 -3.99 -11.04
C HIS A 299 -11.84 -3.70 -10.04
N ALA A 300 -11.80 -2.50 -9.44
CA ALA A 300 -10.75 -2.14 -8.49
C ALA A 300 -10.67 -3.09 -7.28
N PRO A 301 -11.77 -3.50 -6.61
CA PRO A 301 -11.70 -4.44 -5.48
C PRO A 301 -11.12 -5.81 -5.88
N LEU A 302 -11.45 -6.30 -7.07
CA LEU A 302 -10.92 -7.56 -7.61
C LEU A 302 -9.42 -7.45 -7.88
N PHE A 303 -8.98 -6.34 -8.48
CA PHE A 303 -7.57 -6.06 -8.72
C PHE A 303 -6.76 -6.03 -7.42
N PHE A 304 -7.19 -5.24 -6.43
CA PHE A 304 -6.47 -5.11 -5.15
C PHE A 304 -6.41 -6.42 -4.36
N LYS A 305 -7.51 -7.19 -4.31
CA LYS A 305 -7.50 -8.51 -3.65
C LYS A 305 -6.60 -9.50 -4.38
N SER A 306 -6.61 -9.52 -5.71
CA SER A 306 -5.74 -10.40 -6.51
C SER A 306 -4.27 -10.04 -6.32
N ALA A 307 -3.95 -8.74 -6.38
CA ALA A 307 -2.64 -8.19 -6.06
C ALA A 307 -2.18 -8.58 -4.65
N GLY A 308 -3.07 -8.46 -3.65
CA GLY A 308 -2.78 -8.85 -2.27
C GLY A 308 -2.40 -10.32 -2.13
N ILE A 309 -3.12 -11.23 -2.81
CA ILE A 309 -2.82 -12.67 -2.81
C ILE A 309 -1.45 -12.95 -3.44
N ILE A 310 -1.14 -12.31 -4.56
CA ILE A 310 0.18 -12.42 -5.22
C ILE A 310 1.28 -11.93 -4.28
N VAL A 311 1.09 -10.78 -3.64
CA VAL A 311 2.06 -10.18 -2.71
C VAL A 311 2.29 -11.07 -1.48
N ILE A 312 1.23 -11.68 -0.92
CA ILE A 312 1.36 -12.66 0.16
C ILE A 312 2.18 -13.87 -0.31
N GLY A 313 1.86 -14.43 -1.48
CA GLY A 313 2.57 -15.60 -2.02
C GLY A 313 4.05 -15.32 -2.26
N LEU A 314 4.38 -14.17 -2.84
CA LEU A 314 5.76 -13.75 -3.07
C LEU A 314 6.49 -13.40 -1.76
N GLY A 315 5.79 -12.80 -0.79
CA GLY A 315 6.32 -12.56 0.54
C GLY A 315 6.67 -13.86 1.27
N LEU A 316 5.78 -14.85 1.24
CA LEU A 316 6.04 -16.19 1.78
C LEU A 316 7.22 -16.87 1.07
N PHE A 317 7.29 -16.77 -0.26
CA PHE A 317 8.41 -17.30 -1.02
C PHE A 317 9.75 -16.66 -0.59
N ALA A 318 9.80 -15.33 -0.51
CA ALA A 318 11.00 -14.61 -0.08
C ALA A 318 11.37 -14.90 1.39
N LEU A 319 10.39 -15.08 2.27
CA LEU A 319 10.61 -15.47 3.66
C LEU A 319 11.25 -16.86 3.75
N LEU A 320 10.72 -17.83 3.02
CA LEU A 320 11.26 -19.19 2.95
C LEU A 320 12.68 -19.20 2.36
N ALA A 321 12.93 -18.42 1.31
CA ALA A 321 14.26 -18.28 0.73
C ALA A 321 15.26 -17.66 1.72
N GLY A 322 14.86 -16.65 2.50
CA GLY A 322 15.70 -16.05 3.55
C GLY A 322 16.01 -17.01 4.69
N LEU A 323 15.02 -17.77 5.16
CA LEU A 323 15.19 -18.79 6.20
C LEU A 323 16.08 -19.96 5.74
N ALA A 324 15.89 -20.40 4.49
CA ALA A 324 16.74 -21.41 3.88
C ALA A 324 18.17 -20.91 3.71
N GLY A 325 18.30 -19.63 3.33
CA GLY A 325 19.59 -18.96 3.27
C GLY A 325 20.32 -19.05 4.60
N LEU A 326 19.69 -18.67 5.71
CA LEU A 326 20.28 -18.75 7.06
C LEU A 326 20.53 -20.19 7.57
N GLY A 327 20.18 -21.23 6.81
CA GLY A 327 20.32 -22.63 7.23
C GLY A 327 19.32 -23.08 8.28
N ILE A 328 18.24 -22.31 8.52
CA ILE A 328 17.19 -22.65 9.51
C ILE A 328 16.28 -23.75 8.96
N ILE A 329 16.04 -23.74 7.65
CA ILE A 329 15.24 -24.75 6.94
C ILE A 329 16.00 -25.27 5.72
N ASN A 330 15.64 -26.47 5.25
CA ASN A 330 16.11 -26.94 3.95
C ASN A 330 15.48 -26.11 2.83
N PRO A 331 16.22 -25.81 1.73
CA PRO A 331 15.67 -25.13 0.58
C PRO A 331 14.52 -25.95 -0.02
N LEU A 332 13.30 -25.45 0.13
CA LEU A 332 12.09 -26.07 -0.43
C LEU A 332 11.97 -25.89 -1.95
N PHE A 333 12.74 -24.95 -2.50
CA PHE A 333 12.79 -24.62 -3.91
C PHE A 333 14.26 -24.61 -4.34
N SER A 334 14.56 -25.04 -5.57
CA SER A 334 15.89 -24.85 -6.17
C SER A 334 16.11 -23.36 -6.35
N ILE A 335 16.90 -22.76 -5.46
CA ILE A 335 17.35 -21.36 -5.56
C ILE A 335 18.45 -21.29 -6.61
#